data_AF-A0A2E5W176-F1
#
_entry.id   AF-A0A2E5W176-F1
#
_cell.length_a   1.000
_cell.length_b   1.000
_cell.length_c   1.000
_cell.angle_alpha   90.00
_cell.angle_beta   90.00
_cell.angle_gamma   90.00
#
_symmetry.space_group_name_H-M   'P 1'
#
loop_
_entity.id
_entity.type
_entity.pdbx_description
1 polymer ?
#
loop_
_entity_poly.entity_id
_entity_poly.type
_entity_poly.pdbx_seq_one_letter_code
_entity_poly.pdbx_strand_id
1 'polypeptide(L)'
;MNKYGTLKRPSRSRFKNTQTMHSQKNFVRGILFLILFVLFIIFIFGDHGLFQLYKLRKEIEMVQKHISELRKERELLITEKNRLNNNLEYIEKLARERYRMAKPGEQVFKVIPNNMKDD
;
A
#
# COMPACT_ATOMS: atom_id res chain seq x y z
N MET A 1 60.72 -64.80 -48.16
CA MET A 1 61.10 -63.65 -47.31
C MET A 1 60.27 -62.43 -47.70
N ASN A 2 59.52 -61.91 -46.74
CA ASN A 2 59.07 -60.52 -46.49
C ASN A 2 59.16 -59.46 -47.61
N LYS A 3 58.24 -58.51 -47.73
CA LYS A 3 57.27 -57.99 -46.74
C LYS A 3 56.30 -57.07 -47.49
N TYR A 4 55.01 -57.17 -47.20
CA TYR A 4 54.00 -56.19 -47.61
C TYR A 4 54.37 -54.78 -47.13
N GLY A 5 54.26 -53.78 -48.01
CA GLY A 5 54.36 -52.36 -47.68
C GLY A 5 54.52 -51.55 -48.97
N THR A 6 53.60 -50.70 -49.39
CA THR A 6 53.07 -49.58 -48.62
C THR A 6 51.74 -49.13 -49.24
N LEU A 7 50.63 -49.38 -48.56
CA LEU A 7 49.37 -48.73 -48.90
C LEU A 7 49.39 -47.32 -48.29
N LYS A 8 49.62 -46.30 -49.12
CA LYS A 8 49.41 -44.89 -48.75
C LYS A 8 47.92 -44.69 -48.45
N ARG A 9 47.61 -44.41 -47.18
CA ARG A 9 46.25 -44.06 -46.74
C ARG A 9 45.99 -42.59 -47.08
N PRO A 10 44.84 -42.24 -47.70
CA PRO A 10 44.47 -40.84 -47.81
C PRO A 10 44.23 -40.27 -46.41
N SER A 11 44.90 -39.17 -46.11
CA SER A 11 44.63 -38.38 -44.90
C SER A 11 43.20 -37.87 -44.99
N ARG A 12 42.28 -38.49 -44.25
CA ARG A 12 40.93 -37.97 -44.07
C ARG A 12 41.06 -36.65 -43.33
N SER A 13 40.86 -35.54 -44.02
CA SER A 13 40.65 -34.26 -43.35
C SER A 13 39.42 -34.41 -42.45
N ARG A 14 39.63 -34.33 -41.13
CA ARG A 14 38.53 -34.12 -40.20
C ARG A 14 38.07 -32.69 -40.41
N PHE A 15 37.06 -32.48 -41.25
CA PHE A 15 36.26 -31.27 -41.18
C PHE A 15 35.62 -31.21 -39.79
N LYS A 16 36.28 -30.52 -38.86
CA LYS A 16 35.66 -30.10 -37.60
C LYS A 16 34.78 -28.91 -37.95
N ASN A 17 33.52 -29.19 -38.23
CA ASN A 17 32.51 -28.15 -38.41
C ASN A 17 32.13 -27.60 -37.02
N THR A 18 33.01 -26.81 -36.40
CA THR A 18 32.74 -26.08 -35.17
C THR A 18 32.31 -24.66 -35.53
N GLN A 19 31.16 -24.52 -36.17
CA GLN A 19 30.60 -23.19 -36.52
C GLN A 19 29.20 -22.94 -35.94
N THR A 20 28.76 -23.71 -34.93
CA THR A 20 27.47 -23.49 -34.26
C THR A 20 27.58 -23.15 -32.78
N MET A 21 28.81 -23.01 -32.24
CA MET A 21 29.03 -22.92 -30.79
C MET A 21 28.71 -21.54 -30.19
N HIS A 22 28.79 -20.44 -30.95
CA HIS A 22 28.50 -19.09 -30.43
C HIS A 22 27.01 -18.74 -30.46
N SER A 23 26.29 -19.12 -31.53
CA SER A 23 24.85 -18.82 -31.66
C SER A 23 24.00 -19.63 -30.67
N GLN A 24 24.37 -20.91 -30.44
CA GLN A 24 23.69 -21.77 -29.47
C GLN A 24 23.92 -21.30 -28.02
N LYS A 25 25.12 -20.82 -27.69
CA LYS A 25 25.43 -20.28 -26.35
C LYS A 25 24.63 -19.02 -26.04
N ASN A 26 24.45 -18.12 -27.01
CA ASN A 26 23.66 -16.91 -26.84
C ASN A 26 22.15 -17.22 -26.69
N PHE A 27 21.65 -18.22 -27.42
CA PHE A 27 20.28 -18.71 -27.27
C PHE A 27 20.02 -19.32 -25.89
N VAL A 28 20.92 -20.18 -25.40
CA VAL A 28 20.83 -20.75 -24.05
C VAL A 28 20.92 -19.67 -22.98
N ARG A 29 21.77 -18.66 -23.17
CA ARG A 29 21.88 -17.51 -22.26
C ARG A 29 20.59 -16.69 -22.26
N GLY A 30 19.99 -16.46 -23.42
CA GLY A 30 18.68 -15.79 -23.56
C GLY A 30 17.56 -16.55 -22.87
N ILE A 31 17.49 -17.87 -23.04
CA ILE A 31 16.53 -18.73 -22.33
C ILE A 31 16.73 -18.66 -20.81
N LEU A 32 17.99 -18.69 -20.35
CA LEU A 32 18.31 -18.60 -18.92
C LEU A 32 17.88 -17.25 -18.33
N PHE A 33 18.14 -16.15 -19.05
CA PHE A 33 17.66 -14.83 -18.66
C PHE A 33 16.13 -14.75 -18.64
N LEU A 34 15.45 -15.35 -19.61
CA LEU A 34 14.00 -15.37 -19.67
C LEU A 34 13.39 -16.13 -18.48
N ILE A 35 13.95 -17.30 -18.13
CA ILE A 35 13.53 -18.07 -16.95
C ILE A 35 13.73 -17.24 -15.67
N LEU A 36 14.92 -16.63 -15.51
CA LEU A 36 15.20 -15.78 -14.36
C LEU A 36 14.25 -14.58 -14.29
N PHE A 37 13.94 -13.98 -15.43
CA PHE A 37 13.01 -12.86 -15.53
C PHE A 37 11.60 -13.26 -15.11
N VAL A 38 11.09 -14.39 -15.60
CA VAL A 38 9.77 -14.91 -15.20
C VAL A 38 9.74 -15.22 -13.70
N LEU A 39 10.78 -15.85 -13.16
CA LEU A 39 10.91 -16.10 -11.72
C LEU A 39 10.92 -14.80 -10.92
N PHE A 40 11.61 -13.77 -11.40
CA PHE A 40 11.66 -12.46 -10.75
C PHE A 40 10.28 -11.78 -10.75
N ILE A 41 9.54 -11.85 -11.85
CA ILE A 41 8.16 -11.34 -11.92
C ILE A 41 7.26 -12.10 -10.95
N ILE A 42 7.31 -13.43 -10.91
CA ILE A 42 6.52 -14.23 -9.95
C ILE A 42 6.94 -13.94 -8.50
N PHE A 43 8.23 -13.68 -8.25
CA PHE A 43 8.71 -13.33 -6.91
C PHE A 43 8.21 -11.96 -6.44
N ILE A 44 8.11 -10.99 -7.34
CA ILE A 44 7.61 -9.64 -7.01
C ILE A 44 6.09 -9.59 -6.96
N PHE A 45 5.43 -10.16 -7.97
CA PHE A 45 3.99 -10.06 -8.22
C PHE A 45 3.18 -11.29 -7.82
N GLY A 46 3.82 -12.39 -7.42
CA GLY A 46 3.11 -13.57 -6.92
C GLY A 46 2.37 -13.28 -5.62
N ASP A 47 1.46 -14.18 -5.25
CA ASP A 47 0.53 -14.01 -4.13
C ASP A 47 1.22 -13.73 -2.77
N HIS A 48 2.49 -14.12 -2.63
CA HIS A 48 3.33 -13.87 -1.45
C HIS A 48 4.53 -12.96 -1.73
N GLY A 49 4.52 -12.24 -2.85
CA GLY A 49 5.60 -11.35 -3.25
C GLY A 49 5.73 -10.11 -2.36
N LEU A 50 6.82 -9.37 -2.57
CA LEU A 50 7.16 -8.18 -1.79
C LEU A 50 6.05 -7.11 -1.82
N PHE A 51 5.28 -7.05 -2.90
CA PHE A 51 4.19 -6.09 -3.05
C PHE A 51 3.03 -6.35 -2.06
N GLN A 52 2.72 -7.62 -1.80
CA GLN A 52 1.68 -7.98 -0.84
C GLN A 52 2.08 -7.62 0.58
N LEU A 53 3.37 -7.83 0.93
CA LEU A 53 3.89 -7.41 2.24
C LEU A 53 3.81 -5.90 2.43
N TYR A 54 4.11 -5.11 1.40
CA TYR A 54 3.98 -3.66 1.45
C TYR A 54 2.53 -3.21 1.65
N LYS A 55 1.60 -3.78 0.88
CA LYS A 55 0.16 -3.51 1.04
C LYS A 55 -0.32 -3.85 2.45
N LEU A 56 0.03 -5.03 2.95
CA LEU A 56 -0.39 -5.50 4.26
C LEU A 56 0.15 -4.61 5.38
N ARG A 57 1.42 -4.18 5.29
CA ARG A 57 1.99 -3.21 6.25
C ARG A 57 1.23 -1.90 6.26
N LYS A 58 0.89 -1.37 5.09
CA LYS A 58 0.10 -0.14 4.96
C LYS A 58 -1.30 -0.30 5.54
N GLU A 59 -1.95 -1.44 5.31
CA GLU A 59 -3.27 -1.74 5.87
C GLU A 59 -3.24 -1.80 7.40
N ILE A 60 -2.23 -2.47 7.98
CA ILE A 60 -2.02 -2.51 9.43
C ILE A 60 -1.87 -1.08 9.99
N GLU A 61 -1.04 -0.25 9.35
CA GLU A 61 -0.83 1.13 9.79
C GLU A 61 -2.12 1.96 9.74
N MET A 62 -2.90 1.84 8.66
CA MET A 62 -4.18 2.53 8.52
C MET A 62 -5.20 2.08 9.58
N VAL A 63 -5.31 0.77 9.82
CA VAL A 63 -6.21 0.23 10.83
C VAL A 63 -5.79 0.67 12.23
N GLN A 64 -4.50 0.65 12.55
CA GLN A 64 -3.99 1.12 13.84
C GLN A 64 -4.27 2.61 14.05
N LYS A 65 -4.07 3.43 13.03
CA LYS A 65 -4.40 4.86 13.07
C LYS A 65 -5.90 5.05 13.33
N HIS A 66 -6.75 4.33 12.63
CA HIS A 66 -8.19 4.42 12.83
C HIS A 66 -8.63 4.01 14.25
N ILE A 67 -8.04 2.94 14.79
CA ILE A 67 -8.26 2.52 16.19
C ILE A 67 -7.85 3.65 17.15
N SER A 68 -6.72 4.31 16.89
CA SER A 68 -6.25 5.41 17.74
C SER A 68 -7.18 6.62 17.71
N GLU A 69 -7.72 6.96 16.54
CA GLU A 69 -8.68 8.05 16.37
C GLU A 69 -10.00 7.75 17.09
N LEU A 70 -10.55 6.55 16.90
CA LEU A 70 -11.77 6.11 17.57
C LEU A 70 -11.60 6.08 19.10
N ARG A 71 -10.43 5.69 19.61
CA ARG A 71 -10.15 5.73 21.06
C ARG A 71 -10.16 7.16 21.60
N LYS A 72 -9.54 8.11 20.89
CA LYS A 72 -9.57 9.53 21.27
C LYS A 72 -10.99 10.08 21.25
N GLU A 73 -11.76 9.78 20.21
CA GLU A 73 -13.16 10.21 20.10
C GLU A 73 -14.00 9.64 21.25
N ARG A 74 -13.81 8.36 21.56
CA ARG A 74 -14.48 7.72 22.70
C ARG A 74 -14.15 8.42 24.02
N GLU A 75 -12.89 8.76 24.28
CA GLU A 75 -12.49 9.47 25.50
C GLU A 75 -13.11 10.87 25.59
N LEU A 76 -13.14 11.60 24.46
CA LEU A 76 -13.81 12.90 24.38
C LEU A 76 -15.31 12.77 24.69
N LEU A 77 -15.99 11.81 24.08
CA LEU A 77 -17.42 11.57 24.29
C LEU A 77 -17.73 11.13 25.73
N ILE A 78 -16.88 10.31 26.34
CA ILE A 78 -17.03 9.92 27.76
C ILE A 78 -16.88 11.14 28.67
N THR A 79 -15.88 11.97 28.41
CA THR A 79 -15.65 13.19 29.17
C THR A 79 -16.83 14.14 29.05
N GLU A 80 -17.35 14.30 27.83
CA GLU A 80 -18.51 15.12 27.54
C GLU A 80 -19.78 14.60 28.22
N LYS A 81 -20.03 13.29 28.11
CA LYS A 81 -21.13 12.62 28.82
C LYS A 81 -21.02 12.85 30.34
N ASN A 82 -19.83 12.75 30.90
CA ASN A 82 -19.62 12.98 32.33
C ASN A 82 -19.90 14.43 32.74
N ARG A 83 -19.54 15.41 31.90
CA ARG A 83 -19.88 16.82 32.11
C ARG A 83 -21.38 17.04 32.06
N LEU A 84 -22.05 16.45 31.07
CA LEU A 84 -23.50 16.57 30.89
C LEU A 84 -24.31 15.89 32.02
N ASN A 85 -23.78 14.85 32.64
CA ASN A 85 -24.47 14.16 33.74
C ASN A 85 -24.23 14.80 35.12
N ASN A 86 -23.02 15.32 35.36
CA ASN A 86 -22.61 15.71 36.71
C ASN A 86 -22.45 17.23 36.89
N ASN A 87 -22.50 18.04 35.82
CA ASN A 87 -22.28 19.47 35.90
C ASN A 87 -23.50 20.25 35.39
N LEU A 88 -24.33 20.73 36.33
CA LEU A 88 -25.53 21.50 36.03
C LEU A 88 -25.22 22.87 35.39
N GLU A 89 -24.13 23.53 35.80
CA GLU A 89 -23.69 24.81 35.22
C GLU A 89 -23.32 24.65 33.75
N TYR A 90 -22.64 23.55 33.40
CA TYR A 90 -22.33 23.21 32.02
C TYR A 90 -23.59 23.00 31.17
N ILE A 91 -24.61 22.31 31.72
CA ILE A 91 -25.90 22.10 31.05
C ILE A 91 -26.64 23.43 30.86
N GLU A 92 -26.70 24.28 31.88
CA GLU A 92 -27.37 25.59 31.79
C GLU A 92 -26.68 26.48 30.74
N LYS A 93 -25.34 26.53 30.75
CA LYS A 93 -24.57 27.25 29.75
C LYS A 93 -24.87 26.74 28.34
N LEU A 94 -24.86 25.42 28.15
CA LEU A 94 -25.17 24.79 26.86
C LEU A 94 -26.60 25.11 26.40
N ALA A 95 -27.58 25.04 27.32
CA ALA A 95 -28.98 25.34 27.05
C ALA A 95 -29.18 26.80 26.62
N ARG A 96 -28.52 27.76 27.31
CA ARG A 96 -28.60 29.19 26.98
C ARG A 96 -27.86 29.52 25.69
N GLU A 97 -26.64 29.04 25.49
CA GLU A 97 -25.78 29.42 24.35
C GLU A 97 -26.15 28.69 23.06
N ARG A 98 -26.32 27.36 23.10
CA ARG A 98 -26.60 26.57 21.89
C ARG A 98 -28.07 26.51 21.55
N TYR A 99 -28.92 26.37 22.56
CA TYR A 99 -30.35 26.14 22.36
C TYR A 99 -31.22 27.36 22.65
N ARG A 100 -30.63 28.46 23.15
CA ARG A 100 -31.34 29.70 23.50
C ARG A 100 -32.52 29.46 24.45
N MET A 101 -32.41 28.47 25.32
CA MET A 101 -33.38 28.19 26.36
C MET A 101 -33.28 29.26 27.45
N ALA A 102 -34.42 29.68 27.97
CA ALA A 102 -34.54 30.68 29.01
C ALA A 102 -35.58 30.21 30.04
N LYS A 103 -35.42 30.59 31.31
CA LYS A 103 -36.41 30.26 32.34
C LYS A 103 -37.71 31.06 32.11
N PRO A 104 -38.86 30.61 32.64
CA PRO A 104 -40.09 31.39 32.59
C PRO A 104 -39.87 32.81 33.13
N GLY A 105 -40.10 33.83 32.29
CA GLY A 105 -39.89 35.24 32.62
C GLY A 105 -38.58 35.87 32.10
N GLU A 106 -37.64 35.07 31.56
CA GLU A 106 -36.43 35.57 30.90
C GLU A 106 -36.65 35.83 29.40
N GLN A 107 -36.01 36.86 28.83
CA GLN A 107 -36.11 37.21 27.40
C GLN A 107 -34.80 36.89 26.66
N VAL A 108 -34.92 36.26 25.48
CA VAL A 108 -33.78 35.93 24.60
C VAL A 108 -33.58 37.04 23.58
N PHE A 109 -32.43 37.72 23.63
CA PHE A 109 -32.08 38.75 22.66
C PHE A 109 -31.20 38.19 21.54
N LYS A 110 -31.57 38.46 20.28
CA LYS A 110 -30.73 38.19 19.11
C LYS A 110 -30.20 39.52 18.60
N VAL A 111 -28.88 39.70 18.62
CA VAL A 111 -28.23 40.87 18.03
C VAL A 111 -28.32 40.76 16.50
N ILE A 112 -29.07 41.67 15.87
CA ILE A 112 -29.13 41.80 14.41
C ILE A 112 -28.23 42.99 14.04
N PRO A 113 -27.25 42.84 13.13
CA PRO A 113 -26.44 43.96 12.69
C PRO A 113 -27.30 44.96 11.91
N ASN A 114 -27.08 46.26 12.16
CA ASN A 114 -27.88 47.39 11.65
C ASN A 114 -27.76 47.65 10.13
N ASN A 115 -27.33 46.66 9.33
CA ASN A 115 -27.16 46.78 7.88
C ASN A 115 -28.29 46.15 7.07
N MET A 116 -29.36 45.65 7.69
CA MET A 116 -30.63 45.41 7.01
C MET A 116 -31.47 46.69 7.05
N LYS A 117 -31.13 47.63 6.16
CA LYS A 117 -32.10 48.65 5.72
C LYS A 117 -32.99 47.98 4.68
N ASP A 118 -34.29 48.13 4.88
CA ASP A 118 -35.35 47.73 3.97
C ASP A 118 -35.13 48.29 2.56
N ASP A 119 -35.20 47.41 1.56
CA ASP A 119 -35.71 47.73 0.22
C ASP A 119 -37.13 47.11 0.11
#